data_AF-A0A270PCU0-F1
#
_entry.id   AF-A0A270PCU0-F1
#
_cell.length_a   1.000
_cell.length_b   1.000
_cell.length_c   1.000
_cell.angle_alpha   90.00
_cell.angle_beta   90.00
_cell.angle_gamma   90.00
#
_symmetry.space_group_name_H-M   'P 1'
#
loop_
_entity.id
_entity.type
_entity.pdbx_description
1 polymer ?
#
loop_
_entity_poly.entity_id
_entity_poly.type
_entity_poly.pdbx_seq_one_letter_code
_entity_poly.pdbx_strand_id
1 'polypeptide(L)'
;MNIHTRLAFAASLLLSGCASTPNDPTLTLQTKKAPADFAHCVLPKLQEDSLHATLSETQRSYRIVVSSKVAANDVLEAYKASDGGKVFLYERTLLASTFGPSQLERAAQECL
;
A
#
# COMPACT_ATOMS: atom_id res chain seq x y z
N MET A 1 44.05 0.50 -27.40
CA MET A 1 42.70 0.65 -26.81
C MET A 1 42.83 1.52 -25.57
N ASN A 2 42.39 2.78 -25.65
CA ASN A 2 42.75 3.85 -24.71
C ASN A 2 42.06 3.72 -23.35
N ILE A 3 42.72 4.21 -22.31
CA ILE A 3 42.26 4.19 -20.91
C ILE A 3 40.91 4.92 -20.74
N HIS A 4 40.65 5.94 -21.56
CA HIS A 4 39.40 6.67 -21.64
C HIS A 4 38.22 5.80 -22.06
N THR A 5 38.46 4.83 -22.96
CA THR A 5 37.43 3.89 -23.44
C THR A 5 37.02 2.91 -22.35
N ARG A 6 37.92 2.58 -21.41
CA ARG A 6 37.62 1.69 -20.27
C ARG A 6 36.84 2.40 -19.15
N LEU A 7 37.15 3.66 -18.87
CA LEU A 7 36.39 4.45 -17.88
C LEU A 7 34.95 4.69 -18.30
N ALA A 8 34.71 4.96 -19.58
CA ALA A 8 33.36 5.18 -20.10
C ALA A 8 32.46 3.93 -19.93
N PHE A 9 33.02 2.73 -20.16
CA PHE A 9 32.29 1.48 -20.02
C PHE A 9 31.96 1.12 -18.56
N ALA A 10 32.88 1.44 -17.64
CA ALA A 10 32.67 1.25 -16.21
C ALA A 10 31.62 2.22 -15.63
N ALA A 11 31.57 3.45 -16.13
CA ALA A 11 30.58 4.44 -15.72
C ALA A 11 29.14 4.03 -16.10
N SER A 12 28.94 3.45 -17.29
CA SER A 12 27.62 2.96 -17.73
C SER A 12 27.07 1.80 -16.88
N LEU A 13 27.93 0.99 -16.25
CA LEU A 13 27.51 -0.10 -15.36
C LEU A 13 27.00 0.38 -14.00
N LEU A 14 27.32 1.62 -13.60
CA LEU A 14 26.89 2.19 -12.31
C LEU A 14 25.49 2.84 -12.37
N LEU A 15 24.87 2.94 -13.55
CA LEU A 15 23.54 3.56 -13.72
C LEU A 15 22.38 2.55 -13.75
N SER A 16 22.61 1.24 -13.62
CA SER A 16 21.54 0.23 -13.66
C SER A 16 20.69 0.12 -12.38
N GLY A 17 20.65 1.18 -11.56
CA GLY A 17 19.98 1.19 -10.25
C GLY A 17 18.56 1.77 -10.23
N CYS A 18 17.99 2.20 -11.36
CA CYS A 18 16.63 2.73 -11.39
C CYS A 18 15.60 1.59 -11.40
N ALA A 19 15.43 0.91 -10.26
CA ALA A 19 14.32 -0.01 -10.07
C ALA A 19 13.04 0.81 -9.84
N SER A 20 12.28 1.03 -10.91
CA SER A 20 10.87 1.43 -10.78
C SER A 20 10.15 0.24 -10.16
N THR A 21 9.97 0.23 -8.84
CA THR A 21 9.12 -0.77 -8.21
C THR A 21 7.72 -0.62 -8.80
N PRO A 22 7.15 -1.69 -9.39
CA PRO A 22 5.77 -1.66 -9.84
C PRO A 22 4.88 -1.17 -8.70
N ASN A 23 3.98 -0.24 -8.99
CA ASN A 23 3.02 0.25 -7.99
C ASN A 23 1.84 -0.72 -7.88
N ASP A 24 2.18 -2.01 -7.74
CA ASP A 24 1.21 -3.08 -7.57
C ASP A 24 0.72 -3.10 -6.11
N PRO A 25 -0.55 -3.45 -5.89
CA PRO A 25 -1.07 -3.63 -4.55
C PRO A 25 -0.40 -4.84 -3.88
N THR A 26 -0.05 -4.70 -2.61
CA THR A 26 0.44 -5.79 -1.76
C THR A 26 -0.65 -6.85 -1.57
N LEU A 27 -1.91 -6.42 -1.45
CA LEU A 27 -3.06 -7.32 -1.34
C LEU A 27 -4.28 -6.73 -2.05
N THR A 28 -5.07 -7.60 -2.69
CA THR A 28 -6.37 -7.23 -3.27
C THR A 28 -7.46 -8.07 -2.61
N LEU A 29 -8.51 -7.40 -2.15
CA LEU A 29 -9.66 -8.02 -1.48
C LEU A 29 -10.96 -7.69 -2.21
N GLN A 30 -11.98 -8.51 -1.96
CA GLN A 30 -13.36 -8.29 -2.43
C GLN A 30 -14.28 -8.28 -1.22
N THR A 31 -15.15 -7.29 -1.13
CA THR A 31 -16.16 -7.18 -0.08
C THR A 31 -17.54 -7.03 -0.71
N LYS A 32 -18.56 -7.56 -0.03
CA LYS A 32 -19.97 -7.33 -0.43
C LYS A 32 -20.48 -5.95 -0.01
N LYS A 33 -19.74 -5.25 0.84
CA LYS A 33 -20.11 -3.93 1.36
C LYS A 33 -19.88 -2.85 0.31
N ALA A 34 -20.63 -1.76 0.42
CA ALA A 34 -20.29 -0.56 -0.33
C ALA A 34 -18.92 -0.02 0.14
N PRO A 35 -18.11 0.59 -0.73
CA PRO A 35 -16.79 1.13 -0.37
C PRO A 35 -16.82 2.07 0.85
N ALA A 36 -17.88 2.87 0.97
CA ALA A 36 -18.09 3.75 2.11
C ALA A 36 -18.23 2.94 3.42
N ASP A 37 -19.13 1.96 3.45
CA ASP A 37 -19.38 1.14 4.64
C ASP A 37 -18.15 0.33 5.04
N PHE A 38 -17.41 -0.18 4.05
CA PHE A 38 -16.16 -0.87 4.28
C PHE A 38 -15.12 0.06 4.92
N ALA A 39 -14.91 1.27 4.38
CA ALA A 39 -13.97 2.24 4.92
C ALA A 39 -14.35 2.70 6.35
N HIS A 40 -15.64 2.91 6.60
CA HIS A 40 -16.15 3.25 7.93
C HIS A 40 -16.03 2.11 8.95
N CYS A 41 -15.98 0.85 8.51
CA CYS A 41 -15.67 -0.29 9.37
C CYS A 41 -14.17 -0.36 9.71
N VAL A 42 -13.30 -0.11 8.73
CA VAL A 42 -11.85 -0.25 8.89
C VAL A 42 -11.25 0.87 9.72
N LEU A 43 -11.63 2.13 9.45
CA LEU A 43 -11.04 3.30 10.11
C LEU A 43 -11.03 3.21 11.66
N PRO A 44 -12.13 2.88 12.36
CA PRO A 44 -12.13 2.80 13.82
C PRO A 44 -11.21 1.69 14.35
N LYS A 45 -11.10 0.53 13.68
CA LYS A 45 -10.18 -0.55 14.08
C LYS A 45 -8.72 -0.11 14.08
N LEU A 46 -8.32 0.64 13.05
CA LEU A 46 -6.97 1.20 12.98
C LEU A 46 -6.72 2.22 14.11
N GLN A 47 -7.73 2.99 14.47
CA GLN A 47 -7.64 3.95 15.56
C GLN A 47 -7.58 3.27 16.94
N GLU A 48 -8.30 2.16 17.13
CA GLU A 48 -8.21 1.31 18.33
C GLU A 48 -6.80 0.73 18.51
N ASP A 49 -6.16 0.34 17.40
CA ASP A 49 -4.75 -0.10 17.34
C ASP A 49 -3.74 1.06 17.46
N SER A 50 -4.20 2.27 17.80
CA SER A 50 -3.39 3.49 17.95
C SER A 50 -2.62 3.90 16.67
N LEU A 51 -3.12 3.51 15.50
CA LEU A 51 -2.54 3.90 14.22
C LEU A 51 -3.04 5.28 13.80
N HIS A 52 -2.13 6.08 13.24
CA HIS A 52 -2.44 7.39 12.68
C HIS A 52 -3.04 7.24 11.28
N ALA A 53 -4.33 6.91 11.22
CA ALA A 53 -5.08 6.73 9.97
C ALA A 53 -5.91 7.97 9.60
N THR A 54 -5.91 8.33 8.32
CA THR A 54 -6.75 9.40 7.76
C THR A 54 -7.60 8.86 6.62
N LEU A 55 -8.89 9.22 6.59
CA LEU A 55 -9.82 8.85 5.54
C LEU A 55 -10.03 10.03 4.59
N SER A 56 -9.96 9.76 3.29
CA SER A 56 -10.30 10.69 2.23
C SER A 56 -11.22 10.02 1.22
N GLU A 57 -12.23 10.76 0.76
CA GLU A 57 -13.16 10.30 -0.26
C GLU A 57 -12.85 11.00 -1.59
N THR A 58 -12.83 10.22 -2.66
CA THR A 58 -12.78 10.72 -4.04
C THR A 58 -14.06 10.33 -4.76
N GLN A 59 -14.27 10.86 -5.96
CA GLN A 59 -15.43 10.48 -6.78
C GLN A 59 -15.49 8.97 -7.11
N ARG A 60 -14.37 8.24 -6.98
CA ARG A 60 -14.28 6.83 -7.40
C ARG A 60 -13.89 5.86 -6.28
N SER A 61 -13.39 6.36 -5.14
CA SER A 61 -12.84 5.50 -4.09
C SER A 61 -12.85 6.16 -2.71
N TYR A 62 -12.82 5.29 -1.70
CA TYR A 62 -12.50 5.66 -0.32
C TYR A 62 -11.07 5.24 -0.03
N ARG A 63 -10.26 6.19 0.42
CA ARG A 63 -8.82 6.01 0.63
C ARG A 63 -8.45 6.27 2.07
N ILE A 64 -7.91 5.25 2.73
CA ILE A 64 -7.32 5.34 4.08
C ILE A 64 -5.80 5.37 3.94
N VAL A 65 -5.16 6.36 4.55
CA VAL A 65 -3.70 6.46 4.63
C VAL A 65 -3.28 6.29 6.09
N VAL A 66 -2.47 5.26 6.36
CA VAL A 66 -1.89 4.98 7.67
C VAL A 66 -0.47 5.54 7.69
N SER A 67 -0.25 6.53 8.55
CA SER A 67 1.04 7.21 8.62
C SER A 67 2.07 6.40 9.40
N SER A 68 3.27 6.25 8.84
CA SER A 68 4.40 5.59 9.50
C SER A 68 5.49 6.60 9.86
N LYS A 69 6.11 6.42 11.03
CA LYS A 69 7.25 7.26 11.48
C LYS A 69 8.61 6.71 11.02
N VAL A 70 8.65 5.44 10.62
CA VAL A 70 9.89 4.68 10.37
C VAL A 70 9.95 4.11 8.95
N ALA A 71 8.82 4.10 8.24
CA ALA A 71 8.68 3.60 6.88
C ALA A 71 7.82 4.56 6.05
N ALA A 72 7.58 4.20 4.79
CA ALA A 72 6.56 4.87 4.00
C ALA A 72 5.15 4.53 4.53
N ASN A 73 4.18 5.38 4.18
CA ASN A 73 2.79 5.18 4.59
C ASN A 73 2.17 3.97 3.90
N ASP A 74 1.31 3.28 4.62
CA ASP A 74 0.44 2.26 4.06
C ASP A 74 -0.85 2.90 3.56
N VAL A 75 -1.39 2.39 2.46
CA VAL A 75 -2.58 2.93 1.82
C VAL A 75 -3.58 1.82 1.56
N LEU A 76 -4.83 2.04 1.93
CA LEU A 76 -5.96 1.21 1.54
C LEU A 76 -6.88 2.02 0.64
N GLU A 77 -7.29 1.46 -0.49
CA GLU A 77 -8.23 2.06 -1.41
C GLU A 77 -9.39 1.11 -1.71
N ALA A 78 -10.61 1.52 -1.41
CA ALA A 78 -11.83 0.79 -1.71
C ALA A 78 -12.56 1.44 -2.89
N TYR A 79 -12.79 0.68 -3.95
CA TYR A 79 -13.49 1.08 -5.17
C TYR A 79 -14.82 0.34 -5.29
N LYS A 80 -15.80 0.99 -5.92
CA LYS A 80 -17.08 0.33 -6.24
C LYS A 80 -16.83 -0.79 -7.27
N ALA A 81 -17.41 -1.96 -7.01
CA ALA A 81 -17.44 -3.10 -7.92
C ALA A 81 -18.89 -3.49 -8.25
N SER A 82 -19.08 -4.44 -9.17
CA SER A 82 -20.41 -4.92 -9.57
C SER A 82 -21.19 -5.58 -8.43
N ASP A 83 -20.50 -6.23 -7.48
CA ASP A 83 -21.09 -6.95 -6.34
C ASP A 83 -20.49 -6.45 -4.99
N GLY A 84 -20.54 -5.13 -4.79
CA GLY A 84 -20.00 -4.47 -3.58
C GLY A 84 -18.77 -3.62 -3.88
N GLY A 85 -17.63 -4.01 -3.33
CA GLY A 85 -16.38 -3.25 -3.39
C GLY A 85 -15.16 -4.10 -3.67
N LYS A 86 -14.22 -3.53 -4.44
CA LYS A 86 -12.87 -4.07 -4.63
C LYS A 86 -11.89 -3.21 -3.87
N VAL A 87 -11.06 -3.83 -3.05
CA VAL A 87 -10.16 -3.14 -2.12
C VAL A 87 -8.72 -3.48 -2.46
N PHE A 88 -7.86 -2.48 -2.48
CA PHE A 88 -6.42 -2.59 -2.74
C PHE A 88 -5.65 -2.07 -1.54
N LEU A 89 -4.73 -2.88 -1.03
CA LEU A 89 -3.81 -2.52 0.04
C LEU A 89 -2.42 -2.35 -0.56
N TYR A 90 -1.79 -1.22 -0.26
CA TYR A 90 -0.43 -0.87 -0.62
C TYR A 90 0.35 -0.70 0.65
N GLU A 91 1.03 -1.76 1.06
CA GLU A 91 1.77 -1.77 2.32
C GLU A 91 3.27 -1.74 2.06
N ARG A 92 3.94 -0.89 2.81
CA ARG A 92 5.40 -0.69 2.79
C ARG A 92 5.94 -1.24 4.10
N THR A 93 5.66 -2.51 4.32
CA THR A 93 5.97 -3.16 5.58
C THR A 93 7.48 -3.27 5.81
N LEU A 94 7.88 -3.04 7.06
CA LEU A 94 9.21 -3.39 7.54
C LEU A 94 9.26 -4.89 7.83
N LEU A 95 10.46 -5.44 8.00
CA LEU A 95 10.70 -6.87 8.25
C LEU A 95 9.82 -7.46 9.38
N ALA A 96 9.32 -6.66 10.32
CA ALA A 96 8.40 -7.13 11.37
C ALA A 96 7.08 -7.74 10.84
N SER A 97 6.59 -7.36 9.65
CA SER A 97 5.41 -8.00 9.05
C SER A 97 5.69 -9.37 8.44
N THR A 98 6.93 -9.87 8.48
CA THR A 98 7.25 -11.23 8.00
C THR A 98 6.67 -12.32 8.91
N PHE A 99 6.20 -11.96 10.11
CA PHE A 99 5.70 -12.90 11.12
C PHE A 99 4.16 -12.96 11.22
N GLY A 100 3.42 -12.24 10.37
CA GLY A 100 1.95 -12.27 10.34
C GLY A 100 1.33 -11.12 9.54
N PRO A 101 -0.01 -11.13 9.33
CA PRO A 101 -0.70 -10.04 8.65
C PRO A 101 -0.49 -8.73 9.42
N SER A 102 -0.39 -7.63 8.69
CA SER A 102 -0.28 -6.31 9.30
C SER A 102 -1.58 -5.93 10.03
N GLN A 103 -1.53 -4.87 10.84
CA GLN A 103 -2.74 -4.32 11.47
C GLN A 103 -3.73 -3.79 10.42
N LEU A 104 -3.23 -3.22 9.31
CA LEU A 104 -4.07 -2.77 8.20
C LEU A 104 -4.74 -3.94 7.47
N GLU A 105 -3.97 -4.98 7.15
CA GLU A 105 -4.48 -6.19 6.52
C GLU A 105 -5.54 -6.87 7.41
N ARG A 106 -5.25 -7.03 8.70
CA ARG A 106 -6.17 -7.64 9.65
C ARG A 106 -7.46 -6.85 9.79
N ALA A 107 -7.39 -5.53 9.96
CA ALA A 107 -8.57 -4.68 10.04
C ALA A 107 -9.42 -4.76 8.75
N ALA A 108 -8.78 -4.82 7.59
CA ALA A 108 -9.46 -4.99 6.31
C ALA A 108 -10.17 -6.35 6.20
N GLN A 109 -9.53 -7.44 6.61
CA GLN A 109 -10.09 -8.79 6.60
C GLN A 109 -11.29 -8.93 7.55
N GLU A 110 -11.22 -8.33 8.74
CA GLU A 110 -12.33 -8.33 9.72
C GLU A 110 -13.55 -7.54 9.22
N CYS A 111 -13.37 -6.68 8.22
CA CYS A 111 -14.40 -5.81 7.66
C CYS A 111 -14.97 -6.27 6.31
N LEU A 112 -14.61 -7.46 5.80
CA LEU A 112 -15.15 -7.98 4.54
C LEU A 112 -16.68 -8.15 4.53
#